data_AF-A0A2H6N7T7-F1
#
_entry.id   AF-A0A2H6N7T7-F1
#
_cell.length_a   1.000
_cell.length_b   1.000
_cell.length_c   1.000
_cell.angle_alpha   90.00
_cell.angle_beta   90.00
_cell.angle_gamma   90.00
#
_symmetry.space_group_name_H-M   'P 1'
#
loop_
_entity.id
_entity.type
_entity.pdbx_description
1 polymer ?
#
loop_
_entity_poly.entity_id
_entity_poly.type
_entity_poly.pdbx_seq_one_letter_code
_entity_poly.pdbx_strand_id
1 'polypeptide(L)'
;MKDHIVRVANEAEFILNRQRAEDVHKHAEFESQCAQYAADRREEEKMCDHLISAAKHRDHVTANQLKQKILNILTNKHGAWGAVSYSQLHDFWRLDYWEDDLRRRRRFVRNAFGSTHSDALLKAAGEYGTEEDVVKSKKTFRSQAVVSQNAETELMLEGDDDAVSLL
;
A
#
# COMPACT_ATOMS: atom_id res chain seq x y z
N MET A 1 13.30 -93.60 6.20
CA MET A 1 13.76 -92.58 5.22
C MET A 1 12.63 -91.63 4.83
N LYS A 2 11.45 -92.12 4.43
CA LYS A 2 10.29 -91.28 4.06
C LYS A 2 9.81 -90.34 5.17
N ASP A 3 9.72 -90.81 6.42
CA ASP A 3 9.26 -89.99 7.55
C ASP A 3 10.20 -88.84 7.93
N HIS A 4 11.50 -89.01 7.65
CA HIS A 4 12.47 -87.94 7.88
C HIS A 4 12.29 -86.83 6.83
N ILE A 5 12.10 -87.20 5.56
CA ILE A 5 11.86 -86.25 4.47
C ILE A 5 10.58 -85.44 4.74
N VAL A 6 9.51 -86.10 5.15
CA VAL A 6 8.23 -85.41 5.48
C VAL A 6 8.42 -84.42 6.63
N ARG A 7 9.12 -84.81 7.70
CA ARG A 7 9.40 -83.89 8.82
C ARG A 7 10.26 -82.70 8.41
N VAL A 8 11.31 -82.93 7.63
CA VAL A 8 12.18 -81.85 7.14
C VAL A 8 11.42 -80.91 6.21
N ALA A 9 10.56 -81.45 5.34
CA ALA A 9 9.72 -80.63 4.46
C ALA A 9 8.72 -79.76 5.25
N ASN A 10 8.06 -80.35 6.25
CA ASN A 10 7.12 -79.60 7.11
C ASN A 10 7.83 -78.52 7.93
N GLU A 11 9.05 -78.79 8.42
CA GLU A 11 9.85 -77.79 9.15
C GLU A 11 10.26 -76.64 8.22
N ALA A 12 10.68 -76.94 6.99
CA ALA A 12 11.00 -75.92 6.00
C ALA A 12 9.78 -75.07 5.65
N GLU A 13 8.61 -75.69 5.49
CA GLU A 13 7.35 -74.98 5.25
C GLU A 13 6.98 -74.07 6.43
N PHE A 14 7.15 -74.53 7.66
CA PHE A 14 6.91 -73.74 8.87
C PHE A 14 7.80 -72.49 8.91
N ILE A 15 9.11 -72.65 8.68
CA ILE A 15 10.07 -71.55 8.70
C ILE A 15 9.73 -70.51 7.61
N LEU A 16 9.46 -70.97 6.38
CA LEU A 16 9.13 -70.07 5.26
C LEU A 16 7.80 -69.34 5.48
N ASN A 17 6.78 -70.01 6.00
CA ASN A 17 5.51 -69.38 6.31
C ASN A 17 5.64 -68.36 7.44
N ARG A 18 6.44 -68.66 8.47
CA ARG A 18 6.73 -67.70 9.55
C ARG A 18 7.44 -66.47 9.00
N GLN A 19 8.47 -66.65 8.19
CA GLN A 19 9.22 -65.56 7.59
C GLN A 19 8.34 -64.71 6.69
N ARG A 20 7.48 -65.33 5.87
CA ARG A 20 6.51 -64.60 5.03
C ARG A 20 5.54 -63.77 5.88
N ALA A 21 5.03 -64.32 6.98
CA ALA A 21 4.13 -63.60 7.88
C ALA A 21 4.83 -62.41 8.55
N GLU A 22 6.06 -62.60 9.03
CA GLU A 22 6.89 -61.52 9.60
C GLU A 22 7.19 -60.43 8.56
N ASP A 23 7.52 -60.80 7.32
CA ASP A 23 7.80 -59.83 6.27
C ASP A 23 6.56 -59.01 5.90
N VAL A 24 5.39 -59.64 5.78
CA VAL A 24 4.11 -58.94 5.55
C VAL A 24 3.82 -57.95 6.68
N HIS A 25 4.03 -58.36 7.94
CA HIS A 25 3.83 -57.48 9.09
C HIS A 25 4.74 -56.26 9.05
N LYS A 26 6.05 -56.46 8.80
CA LYS A 26 7.02 -55.36 8.69
C LYS A 26 6.70 -54.40 7.55
N HIS A 27 6.21 -54.91 6.42
CA HIS A 27 5.80 -54.08 5.29
C HIS A 27 4.59 -53.23 5.66
N ALA A 28 3.58 -53.83 6.30
CA ALA A 28 2.41 -53.09 6.78
C ALA A 28 2.79 -52.01 7.82
N GLU A 29 3.70 -52.32 8.74
CA GLU A 29 4.22 -51.34 9.72
C GLU A 29 4.96 -50.20 9.03
N PHE A 30 5.82 -50.51 8.06
CA PHE A 30 6.55 -49.49 7.29
C PHE A 30 5.60 -48.57 6.52
N GLU A 31 4.62 -49.14 5.81
CA GLU A 31 3.61 -48.37 5.09
C GLU A 31 2.82 -47.46 6.03
N SER A 32 2.42 -47.98 7.20
CA SER A 32 1.74 -47.18 8.22
C SER A 32 2.61 -46.04 8.74
N GLN A 33 3.90 -46.30 9.01
CA GLN A 33 4.84 -45.27 9.47
C GLN A 33 5.08 -44.20 8.41
N CYS A 34 5.21 -44.59 7.13
CA CYS A 34 5.32 -43.65 6.03
C CYS A 34 4.07 -42.79 5.89
N ALA A 35 2.88 -43.40 5.99
CA ALA A 35 1.60 -42.68 5.93
C ALA A 35 1.47 -41.69 7.08
N GLN A 36 1.83 -42.09 8.30
CA GLN A 36 1.81 -41.23 9.48
C GLN A 36 2.81 -40.07 9.33
N TYR A 37 4.06 -40.36 8.96
CA TYR A 37 5.08 -39.33 8.74
C TYR A 37 4.63 -38.31 7.68
N ALA A 38 4.05 -38.78 6.57
CA ALA A 38 3.51 -37.89 5.54
C ALA A 38 2.31 -37.06 6.05
N ALA A 39 1.52 -37.59 6.98
CA ALA A 39 0.43 -36.85 7.61
C ALA A 39 0.96 -35.77 8.57
N ASP A 40 1.92 -36.12 9.42
CA ASP A 40 2.55 -35.19 10.36
C ASP A 40 3.23 -34.04 9.62
N ARG A 41 3.97 -34.34 8.53
CA ARG A 41 4.57 -33.32 7.66
C ARG A 41 3.54 -32.36 7.06
N ARG A 42 2.38 -32.86 6.63
CA ARG A 42 1.28 -32.02 6.13
C ARG A 42 0.68 -31.16 7.23
N GLU A 43 0.63 -31.62 8.47
CA GLU A 43 0.14 -30.84 9.60
C GLU A 43 1.13 -29.72 9.99
N GLU A 44 2.43 -30.02 10.00
CA GLU A 44 3.49 -29.03 10.21
C GLU A 44 3.46 -27.92 9.16
N GLU A 45 3.26 -28.27 7.89
CA GLU A 45 3.11 -27.32 6.79
C GLU A 45 1.88 -26.42 6.98
N LYS A 46 0.73 -27.02 7.34
CA LYS A 46 -0.47 -26.24 7.67
C LYS A 46 -0.19 -25.26 8.82
N MET A 47 0.48 -25.69 9.88
CA MET A 47 0.81 -24.80 10.99
C MET A 47 1.70 -23.63 10.52
N CYS A 48 2.70 -23.89 9.68
CA CYS A 48 3.51 -22.84 9.06
C CYS A 48 2.65 -21.86 8.24
N ASP A 49 1.73 -22.36 7.42
CA ASP A 49 0.84 -21.54 6.61
C ASP A 49 -0.09 -20.67 7.46
N HIS A 50 -0.59 -21.19 8.59
CA HIS A 50 -1.38 -20.41 9.54
C HIS A 50 -0.55 -19.27 10.15
N LEU A 51 0.69 -19.53 10.56
CA LEU A 51 1.58 -18.50 11.12
C LEU A 51 1.89 -17.40 10.08
N ILE A 52 2.18 -17.79 8.84
CA ILE A 52 2.44 -16.84 7.75
C ILE A 52 1.18 -16.02 7.45
N SER A 53 0.02 -16.66 7.35
CA SER A 53 -1.25 -16.00 7.07
C SER A 53 -1.65 -15.03 8.17
N ALA A 54 -1.49 -15.41 9.44
CA ALA A 54 -1.74 -14.55 10.58
C ALA A 54 -0.80 -13.33 10.61
N ALA A 55 0.49 -13.52 10.33
CA ALA A 55 1.46 -12.43 10.25
C ALA A 55 1.10 -11.46 9.11
N LYS A 56 0.78 -11.99 7.92
CA LYS A 56 0.31 -11.19 6.77
C LYS A 56 -0.95 -10.40 7.12
N HIS A 57 -1.93 -11.02 7.78
CA HIS A 57 -3.16 -10.36 8.21
C HIS A 57 -2.87 -9.20 9.17
N ARG A 58 -2.02 -9.42 10.19
CA ARG A 58 -1.61 -8.38 11.14
C ARG A 58 -0.96 -7.19 10.43
N ASP A 59 -0.04 -7.46 9.52
CA ASP A 59 0.67 -6.42 8.78
C ASP A 59 -0.28 -5.68 7.83
N HIS A 60 -1.21 -6.40 7.17
CA HIS A 60 -2.25 -5.82 6.33
C HIS A 60 -3.19 -4.88 7.13
N VAL A 61 -3.66 -5.31 8.29
CA VAL A 61 -4.49 -4.47 9.18
C VAL A 61 -3.72 -3.23 9.61
N THR A 62 -2.45 -3.37 9.97
CA THR A 62 -1.59 -2.24 10.39
C THR A 62 -1.37 -1.26 9.23
N ALA A 63 -1.09 -1.77 8.03
CA ALA A 63 -0.93 -0.95 6.82
C ALA A 63 -2.22 -0.19 6.48
N ASN A 64 -3.38 -0.83 6.58
CA ASN A 64 -4.67 -0.17 6.38
C ASN A 64 -4.93 0.90 7.44
N GLN A 65 -4.63 0.64 8.72
CA GLN A 65 -4.75 1.68 9.75
C GLN A 65 -3.84 2.87 9.46
N LEU A 66 -2.61 2.64 8.99
CA LEU A 66 -1.71 3.72 8.58
C LEU A 66 -2.24 4.48 7.37
N LYS A 67 -2.75 3.78 6.36
CA LYS A 67 -3.41 4.38 5.18
C LYS A 67 -4.55 5.30 5.62
N GLN A 68 -5.44 4.82 6.48
CA GLN A 68 -6.57 5.62 6.98
C GLN A 68 -6.09 6.81 7.83
N LYS A 69 -5.05 6.64 8.66
CA LYS A 69 -4.44 7.75 9.42
C LYS A 69 -3.88 8.82 8.49
N ILE A 70 -3.13 8.43 7.45
CA ILE A 70 -2.57 9.36 6.47
C ILE A 70 -3.70 10.09 5.73
N LEU A 71 -4.69 9.34 5.24
CA LEU A 71 -5.85 9.92 4.56
C LEU A 71 -6.55 10.93 5.45
N ASN A 72 -6.83 10.57 6.70
CA ASN A 72 -7.43 11.49 7.68
C ASN A 72 -6.57 12.72 7.93
N ILE A 73 -5.24 12.62 8.00
CA ILE A 73 -4.38 13.81 8.17
C ILE A 73 -4.52 14.76 6.97
N LEU A 74 -4.57 14.21 5.76
CA LEU A 74 -4.59 14.99 4.52
C LEU A 74 -5.96 15.60 4.20
N THR A 75 -7.05 14.88 4.50
CA THR A 75 -8.39 15.26 4.04
C THR A 75 -9.33 15.71 5.15
N ASN A 76 -8.90 15.65 6.42
CA ASN A 76 -9.72 16.13 7.52
C ASN A 76 -9.95 17.64 7.38
N LYS A 77 -11.19 18.01 7.07
CA LYS A 77 -11.74 19.38 6.98
C LYS A 77 -11.43 20.28 8.17
N HIS A 78 -11.14 19.72 9.34
CA HIS A 78 -10.78 20.48 10.55
C HIS A 78 -9.34 20.17 11.02
N GLY A 79 -8.59 19.38 10.26
CA GLY A 79 -7.18 19.09 10.52
C GLY A 79 -6.27 20.25 10.15
N ALA A 80 -4.97 20.11 10.41
CA ALA A 80 -3.95 21.13 10.11
C ALA A 80 -3.94 21.59 8.63
N TRP A 81 -4.47 20.77 7.72
CA TRP A 81 -4.60 21.03 6.29
C TRP A 81 -6.04 21.33 5.83
N GLY A 82 -7.05 21.13 6.69
CA GLY A 82 -8.47 21.22 6.36
C GLY A 82 -9.04 22.64 6.30
N ALA A 83 -8.28 23.60 6.81
CA ALA A 83 -8.65 25.02 6.83
C ALA A 83 -7.60 25.88 6.14
N VAL A 84 -7.25 25.57 4.89
CA VAL A 84 -6.95 26.67 3.96
C VAL A 84 -8.30 27.24 3.53
N SER A 85 -9.00 27.84 4.50
CA SER A 85 -10.11 28.73 4.19
C SER A 85 -9.59 29.76 3.20
N TYR A 86 -10.40 30.10 2.19
CA TYR A 86 -10.12 31.09 1.14
C TYR A 86 -9.45 32.40 1.61
N SER A 87 -9.46 32.70 2.91
CA SER A 87 -8.70 33.77 3.54
C SER A 87 -7.17 33.63 3.42
N GLN A 88 -6.58 32.43 3.40
CA GLN A 88 -5.12 32.25 3.22
C GLN A 88 -4.68 32.28 1.75
N LEU A 89 -5.60 32.11 0.79
CA LEU A 89 -5.28 32.24 -0.64
C LEU A 89 -4.97 33.70 -1.04
N HIS A 90 -5.26 34.66 -0.17
CA HIS A 90 -5.03 36.10 -0.39
C HIS A 90 -4.04 36.71 0.61
N ASP A 91 -3.22 35.89 1.27
CA ASP A 91 -2.09 36.40 2.04
C ASP A 91 -0.93 36.67 1.09
N PHE A 92 -0.90 37.89 0.55
CA PHE A 92 0.20 38.33 -0.27
C PHE A 92 1.38 38.74 0.60
N TRP A 93 2.58 38.33 0.22
CA TRP A 93 3.81 38.68 0.90
C TRP A 93 4.70 39.46 -0.04
N ARG A 94 5.33 40.52 0.47
CA ARG A 94 6.35 41.29 -0.25
C ARG A 94 7.69 41.13 0.43
N LEU A 95 8.76 41.31 -0.33
CA LEU A 95 10.09 41.39 0.23
C LEU A 95 10.18 42.64 1.12
N ASP A 96 10.72 42.48 2.33
CA ASP A 96 10.97 43.62 3.21
C ASP A 96 12.07 44.51 2.63
N TYR A 97 11.85 45.82 2.58
CA TYR A 97 12.83 46.78 2.05
C TYR A 97 14.06 46.92 2.96
N TRP A 98 13.98 46.42 4.19
CA TRP A 98 15.04 46.52 5.20
C TRP A 98 16.20 45.52 4.99
N GLU A 99 16.01 44.49 4.17
CA GLU A 99 16.98 43.39 4.01
C GLU A 99 17.55 43.27 2.59
N ASP A 100 17.86 44.39 1.93
CA ASP A 100 18.53 44.38 0.62
C ASP A 100 20.01 44.77 0.65
N ASP A 101 20.68 44.62 1.79
CA ASP A 101 22.15 44.65 1.83
C ASP A 101 22.70 43.47 2.67
N LEU A 102 23.17 42.45 1.94
CA LEU A 102 24.16 41.44 2.35
C LEU A 102 23.84 40.44 3.48
N ARG A 103 22.68 40.47 4.15
CA ARG A 103 22.44 39.62 5.33
C ARG A 103 21.50 38.42 5.14
N ARG A 104 21.87 37.52 4.21
CA ARG A 104 21.63 36.05 4.18
C ARG A 104 20.23 35.45 4.43
N ARG A 105 19.18 36.21 4.75
CA ARG A 105 17.81 35.73 4.85
C ARG A 105 16.92 36.78 4.23
N ARG A 106 16.05 36.37 3.32
CA ARG A 106 15.03 37.23 2.70
C ARG A 106 13.80 37.16 3.59
N ARG A 107 13.58 38.15 4.44
CA ARG A 107 12.34 38.27 5.21
C ARG A 107 11.21 38.74 4.29
N PHE A 108 10.09 38.05 4.45
CA PHE A 108 8.83 38.42 3.81
C PHE A 108 7.94 39.11 4.84
N VAL A 109 7.32 40.23 4.45
CA VAL A 109 6.35 40.97 5.24
C VAL A 109 4.99 40.96 4.53
N ARG A 110 3.89 40.97 5.29
CA ARG A 110 2.53 41.00 4.73
C ARG A 110 2.37 42.20 3.79
N ASN A 111 1.88 41.95 2.59
CA ASN A 111 1.61 42.95 1.57
C ASN A 111 0.10 43.25 1.53
N ALA A 112 -0.29 44.38 2.13
CA ALA A 112 -1.68 44.82 2.14
C ALA A 112 -2.24 45.16 0.73
N PHE A 113 -1.38 45.34 -0.27
CA PHE A 113 -1.76 45.69 -1.65
C PHE A 113 -1.52 44.56 -2.64
N GLY A 114 -1.23 43.35 -2.17
CA GLY A 114 -1.02 42.24 -3.09
C GLY A 114 -2.32 41.83 -3.77
N SER A 115 -2.20 41.38 -5.01
CA SER A 115 -3.30 40.88 -5.82
C SER A 115 -2.81 39.71 -6.66
N THR A 116 -3.73 38.82 -7.03
CA THR A 116 -3.50 37.78 -8.03
C THR A 116 -3.55 38.39 -9.44
N HIS A 117 -2.83 37.81 -10.39
CA HIS A 117 -2.75 38.34 -11.76
C HIS A 117 -4.13 38.50 -12.45
N SER A 118 -5.16 37.77 -12.01
CA SER A 118 -6.55 37.95 -12.47
C SER A 118 -7.16 39.29 -12.07
N ASP A 119 -6.74 39.82 -10.92
CA ASP A 119 -7.34 40.99 -10.26
C ASP A 119 -6.47 42.24 -10.44
N ALA A 120 -5.29 42.07 -11.04
CA ALA A 120 -4.44 43.15 -11.52
C ALA A 120 -5.11 43.80 -12.74
N LEU A 121 -6.14 44.61 -12.48
CA LEU A 121 -6.63 45.58 -13.45
C LEU A 121 -5.45 46.51 -13.77
N LEU A 122 -4.94 46.42 -15.00
CA LEU A 122 -4.13 47.48 -15.60
C LEU A 122 -4.97 48.74 -15.48
N LYS A 123 -4.66 49.58 -14.47
CA LYS A 123 -5.22 50.93 -14.40
C LYS A 123 -5.01 51.52 -15.79
N ALA A 124 -6.10 51.82 -16.48
CA ALA A 124 -6.02 52.44 -17.79
C ALA A 124 -5.13 53.67 -17.62
N ALA A 125 -4.19 53.85 -18.53
CA ALA A 125 -3.22 54.95 -18.52
C ALA A 125 -3.86 56.35 -18.52
N GLY A 126 -5.20 56.46 -18.48
CA GLY A 126 -5.95 57.71 -18.41
C GLY A 126 -6.06 58.35 -17.02
N GLU A 127 -5.70 57.69 -15.92
CA GLU A 127 -5.74 58.32 -14.57
C GLU A 127 -4.45 59.08 -14.19
N TYR A 128 -3.34 58.84 -14.89
CA TYR A 128 -2.12 59.64 -14.76
C TYR A 128 -1.86 60.35 -16.09
N GLY A 129 -2.69 61.35 -16.36
CA GLY A 129 -2.40 62.33 -17.40
C GLY A 129 -1.20 63.18 -17.01
N THR A 130 -0.01 62.75 -17.43
CA THR A 130 0.98 63.65 -18.03
C THR A 130 1.46 62.96 -19.29
N GLU A 131 1.23 63.65 -20.40
CA GLU A 131 1.35 63.13 -21.74
C GLU A 131 2.79 62.76 -22.09
N GLU A 132 2.91 61.86 -23.08
CA GLU A 132 4.14 61.39 -23.72
C GLU A 132 4.83 60.20 -23.03
N ASP A 133 4.54 58.96 -23.45
CA ASP A 133 5.12 58.41 -24.67
C ASP A 133 4.54 57.01 -24.98
N VAL A 134 4.29 56.75 -26.25
CA VAL A 134 3.70 55.50 -26.75
C VAL A 134 4.82 54.47 -26.93
N VAL A 135 4.79 53.35 -26.20
CA VAL A 135 5.48 52.13 -26.66
C VAL A 135 4.57 50.91 -26.57
N LYS A 136 4.07 50.53 -27.75
CA LYS A 136 3.52 49.21 -28.06
C LYS A 136 4.49 48.12 -27.60
N SER A 137 4.03 47.21 -26.75
CA SER A 137 4.55 45.84 -26.74
C SER A 137 3.44 44.87 -26.40
N LYS A 138 2.73 44.52 -27.47
CA LYS A 138 1.90 43.32 -27.58
C LYS A 138 2.85 42.11 -27.50
N LYS A 139 3.05 41.56 -26.30
CA LYS A 139 3.66 40.24 -26.12
C LYS A 139 2.62 39.36 -25.44
N THR A 140 1.89 38.64 -26.29
CA THR A 140 1.18 37.39 -25.98
C THR A 140 2.08 36.50 -25.12
N PHE A 141 1.85 36.51 -23.80
CA PHE A 141 2.43 35.49 -22.93
C PHE A 141 1.54 34.25 -23.01
N ARG A 142 2.19 33.17 -23.39
CA ARG A 142 1.67 31.85 -23.69
C ARG A 142 0.86 31.33 -22.49
N SER A 143 -0.44 31.12 -22.70
CA SER A 143 -1.36 30.45 -21.79
C SER A 143 -0.85 29.03 -21.49
N GLN A 144 -0.21 28.85 -20.34
CA GLN A 144 0.01 27.54 -19.76
C GLN A 144 -1.30 27.13 -19.09
N ALA A 145 -1.88 26.03 -19.60
CA ALA A 145 -3.14 25.48 -19.15
C ALA A 145 -3.13 25.29 -17.63
N VAL A 146 -3.97 26.04 -16.93
CA VAL A 146 -4.35 25.75 -15.55
C VAL A 146 -5.26 24.53 -15.63
N VAL A 147 -4.73 23.38 -15.24
CA VAL A 147 -5.54 22.18 -14.98
C VAL A 147 -6.48 22.52 -13.83
N SER A 148 -7.75 22.75 -14.18
CA SER A 148 -8.85 22.73 -13.23
C SER A 148 -8.94 21.30 -12.68
N GLN A 149 -8.39 21.05 -11.49
CA GLN A 149 -8.71 19.84 -10.75
C GLN A 149 -10.06 20.05 -10.05
N ASN A 150 -11.12 19.91 -10.83
CA ASN A 150 -12.44 19.55 -10.32
C ASN A 150 -12.98 18.46 -11.23
N ALA A 151 -12.64 17.23 -10.90
CA ALA A 151 -13.37 16.06 -11.32
C ALA A 151 -13.52 15.18 -10.07
N GLU A 152 -14.70 15.24 -9.47
CA GLU A 152 -15.24 14.16 -8.68
C GLU A 152 -15.10 12.89 -9.52
N THR A 153 -14.03 12.15 -9.28
CA THR A 153 -13.85 10.81 -9.84
C THR A 153 -14.29 9.87 -8.75
N GLU A 154 -15.55 9.47 -8.90
CA GLU A 154 -16.18 8.29 -8.36
C GLU A 154 -15.18 7.11 -8.41
N LEU A 155 -14.49 6.85 -7.30
CA LEU A 155 -13.78 5.59 -7.09
C LEU A 155 -14.80 4.62 -6.52
N MET A 156 -15.60 4.03 -7.41
CA MET A 156 -16.23 2.75 -7.14
C MET A 156 -15.13 1.74 -6.81
N LEU A 157 -14.98 1.40 -5.53
CA LEU A 157 -14.29 0.17 -5.16
C LEU A 157 -15.33 -0.94 -5.32
N GLU A 158 -15.19 -1.71 -6.40
CA GLU A 158 -15.82 -3.03 -6.52
C GLU A 158 -15.50 -3.82 -5.25
N GLY A 159 -16.56 -4.26 -4.58
CA GLY A 159 -16.46 -5.23 -3.51
C GLY A 159 -16.17 -6.58 -4.15
N ASP A 160 -14.95 -7.08 -3.96
CA ASP A 160 -14.70 -8.50 -4.11
C ASP A 160 -15.16 -9.20 -2.83
N ASP A 161 -16.14 -10.07 -3.05
CA ASP A 161 -16.72 -11.04 -2.13
C ASP A 161 -15.64 -11.94 -1.51
N ASP A 162 -15.30 -11.71 -0.23
CA ASP A 162 -14.77 -12.76 0.65
C ASP A 162 -15.93 -13.38 1.44
N ALA A 163 -16.88 -13.96 0.71
CA ALA A 163 -17.87 -14.89 1.23
C ALA A 163 -17.47 -16.32 0.84
N VAL A 164 -16.43 -16.87 1.47
CA VAL A 164 -16.16 -18.31 1.41
C VAL A 164 -16.07 -18.90 2.81
N SER A 165 -17.22 -19.46 3.21
CA SER A 165 -17.42 -20.62 4.08
C SER A 165 -16.67 -20.69 5.40
N LEU A 166 -17.36 -20.22 6.45
CA LEU A 166 -17.40 -20.93 7.73
C LEU A 166 -18.52 -21.97 7.67
N LEU A 167 -18.17 -23.20 7.30
CA LEU A 167 -18.83 -24.45 7.70
C LEU A 167 -17.82 -25.59 7.58
#